data_AF-A0AAX0Z0X6-F1
#
_entry.id   AF-A0AAX0Z0X6-F1
#
_cell.length_a   1.000
_cell.length_b   1.000
_cell.length_c   1.000
_cell.angle_alpha   90.00
_cell.angle_beta   90.00
_cell.angle_gamma   90.00
#
_symmetry.space_group_name_H-M   'P 1'
#
loop_
_entity.id
_entity.type
_entity.pdbx_description
1 polymer ?
#
loop_
_entity_poly.entity_id
_entity_poly.type
_entity_poly.pdbx_seq_one_letter_code
_entity_poly.pdbx_strand_id
1 'polypeptide(L)'
;FNEWKLDNVHDEAFDDFGRGWEFTSASVEMLGDRIQPLHALPKAWTPGTQGPVEGELVQVEIKKPEDIEKYRGKLRGKILLLGEAREYKRGTEADSHRHDATSLEGLQEFTLPKDKDATAERAKRVKEYQERQTLTAKVNAFFVEEGALASISISSWDNGIIRVAGGG
;
A
#
# COMPACT_ATOMS: atom_id res chain seq x y z
N PHE A 1 -0.68 -13.94 -34.24
CA PHE A 1 -1.26 -15.19 -33.69
C PHE A 1 -1.79 -16.13 -34.76
N ASN A 2 -2.51 -15.63 -35.79
CA ASN A 2 -2.96 -16.49 -36.90
C ASN A 2 -1.82 -17.15 -37.70
N GLU A 3 -0.68 -16.48 -37.86
CA GLU A 3 0.52 -17.04 -38.49
C GLU A 3 1.14 -18.22 -37.71
N TRP A 4 0.80 -18.34 -36.42
CA TRP A 4 1.24 -19.45 -35.56
C TRP A 4 0.26 -20.62 -35.60
N LYS A 5 -0.74 -20.57 -36.48
CA LYS A 5 -1.80 -21.58 -36.63
C LYS A 5 -2.55 -21.88 -35.32
N LEU A 6 -2.73 -20.86 -34.48
CA LEU A 6 -3.58 -20.95 -33.31
C LEU A 6 -5.05 -20.84 -33.74
N ASP A 7 -5.89 -21.72 -33.20
CA ASP A 7 -7.34 -21.68 -33.43
C ASP A 7 -8.01 -20.60 -32.56
N ASN A 8 -9.13 -20.05 -33.04
CA ASN A 8 -9.99 -19.12 -32.30
C ASN A 8 -9.32 -17.80 -31.85
N VAL A 9 -8.41 -17.24 -32.64
CA VAL A 9 -7.82 -15.92 -32.37
C VAL A 9 -8.85 -14.82 -32.68
N HIS A 10 -9.27 -14.08 -31.66
CA HIS A 10 -10.12 -12.91 -31.80
C HIS A 10 -9.82 -11.92 -30.66
N ASP A 11 -10.18 -10.67 -30.86
CA ASP A 11 -10.15 -9.66 -29.82
C ASP A 11 -11.45 -9.72 -29.03
N GLU A 12 -11.37 -9.79 -27.71
CA GLU A 12 -12.50 -9.56 -26.82
C GLU A 12 -12.47 -8.09 -26.38
N ALA A 13 -13.47 -7.32 -26.82
CA ALA A 13 -13.62 -5.95 -26.36
C ALA A 13 -14.01 -5.95 -24.88
N PHE A 14 -13.29 -5.17 -24.07
CA PHE A 14 -13.63 -4.91 -22.68
C PHE A 14 -14.32 -3.54 -22.60
N ASP A 15 -15.64 -3.52 -22.40
CA ASP A 15 -16.45 -2.30 -22.54
C ASP A 15 -16.13 -1.21 -21.51
N ASP A 16 -15.60 -1.57 -20.34
CA ASP A 16 -15.23 -0.61 -19.28
C ASP A 16 -13.91 -1.02 -18.62
N PHE A 17 -12.80 -0.44 -19.08
CA PHE A 17 -11.47 -0.60 -18.47
C PHE A 17 -11.40 0.07 -17.07
N GLY A 18 -12.49 0.70 -16.63
CA GLY A 18 -12.57 1.48 -15.41
C GLY A 18 -11.83 2.81 -15.55
N ARG A 19 -11.64 3.48 -14.41
CA ARG A 19 -10.90 4.74 -14.36
C ARG A 19 -9.40 4.46 -14.32
N GLY A 20 -8.72 4.83 -15.41
CA GLY A 20 -7.28 5.06 -15.39
C GLY A 20 -6.91 6.15 -14.37
N TRP A 21 -5.66 6.14 -13.93
CA TRP A 21 -5.13 7.14 -13.03
C TRP A 21 -3.71 7.52 -13.42
N GLU A 22 -3.44 8.82 -13.41
CA GLU A 22 -2.13 9.40 -13.64
C GLU A 22 -1.95 10.60 -12.71
N PHE A 23 -0.70 11.01 -12.50
CA PHE A 23 -0.37 12.23 -11.78
C PHE A 23 0.80 12.93 -12.48
N THR A 24 0.82 14.26 -12.46
CA THR A 24 1.85 15.07 -13.13
C THR A 24 2.98 15.47 -12.20
N SER A 25 2.65 15.79 -10.94
CA SER A 25 3.62 16.27 -9.95
C SER A 25 3.16 15.94 -8.54
N ALA A 26 4.11 15.64 -7.66
CA ALA A 26 3.89 15.50 -6.24
C ALA A 26 5.09 16.04 -5.47
N SER A 27 4.82 16.87 -4.47
CA SER A 27 5.82 17.42 -3.57
C SER A 27 5.28 17.42 -2.17
N VAL A 28 6.09 16.99 -1.21
CA VAL A 28 5.76 17.02 0.21
C VAL A 28 6.96 17.58 0.94
N GLU A 29 6.73 18.58 1.78
CA GLU A 29 7.76 19.26 2.53
C GLU A 29 7.36 19.30 4.01
N MET A 30 8.30 18.98 4.88
CA MET A 30 8.14 19.19 6.31
C MET A 30 8.55 20.63 6.63
N LEU A 31 7.57 21.40 7.07
CA LEU A 31 7.75 22.80 7.46
C LEU A 31 8.19 22.85 8.93
N GLY A 32 9.33 23.49 9.19
CA GLY A 32 9.92 23.67 10.52
C GLY A 32 11.07 24.68 10.42
N ASP A 33 11.95 24.72 11.43
CA ASP A 33 13.11 25.64 11.43
C ASP A 33 13.97 25.53 10.16
N ARG A 34 14.00 24.33 9.57
CA ARG A 34 14.54 24.07 8.24
C ARG A 34 13.53 23.25 7.45
N ILE A 35 13.19 23.73 6.26
CA ILE A 35 12.33 22.99 5.33
C ILE A 35 13.07 21.72 4.90
N GLN A 36 12.43 20.58 5.07
CA GLN A 36 12.95 19.29 4.62
C GLN A 36 12.02 18.66 3.58
N PRO A 37 12.50 18.40 2.35
CA PRO A 37 11.71 17.67 1.37
C PRO A 37 11.55 16.22 1.81
N LEU A 38 10.34 15.68 1.64
CA LEU A 38 10.04 14.26 1.85
C LEU A 38 9.95 13.55 0.51
N HIS A 39 10.64 12.41 0.40
CA HIS A 39 10.52 11.52 -0.76
C HIS A 39 9.19 10.76 -0.68
N ALA A 40 8.14 11.37 -1.23
CA ALA A 40 6.79 10.83 -1.23
C ALA A 40 6.18 10.86 -2.63
N LEU A 41 5.38 9.85 -2.93
CA LEU A 41 4.61 9.75 -4.18
C LEU A 41 3.15 9.43 -3.83
N PRO A 42 2.18 9.92 -4.62
CA PRO A 42 0.78 9.64 -4.40
C PRO A 42 0.50 8.15 -4.67
N LYS A 43 -0.38 7.56 -3.87
CA LYS A 43 -0.88 6.22 -4.15
C LYS A 43 -1.83 6.27 -5.34
N ALA A 44 -1.95 5.14 -6.04
CA ALA A 44 -2.89 5.03 -7.14
C ALA A 44 -4.30 5.43 -6.70
N TRP A 45 -4.97 6.20 -7.55
CA TRP A 45 -6.32 6.77 -7.33
C TRP A 45 -6.43 7.87 -6.26
N THR A 46 -5.31 8.32 -5.67
CA THR A 46 -5.33 9.51 -4.80
C THR A 46 -5.76 10.75 -5.61
N PRO A 47 -6.74 11.53 -5.13
CA PRO A 47 -7.13 12.78 -5.78
C PRO A 47 -6.05 13.85 -5.61
N GLY A 48 -5.93 14.72 -6.60
CA GLY A 48 -5.07 15.91 -6.50
C GLY A 48 -5.64 16.96 -5.53
N THR A 49 -4.79 17.90 -5.12
CA THR A 49 -5.18 19.06 -4.31
C THR A 49 -5.36 20.30 -5.19
N GLN A 50 -6.19 21.26 -4.75
CA GLN A 50 -6.35 22.56 -5.42
C GLN A 50 -5.22 23.52 -5.01
N GLY A 51 -3.98 23.14 -5.33
CA GLY A 51 -2.77 23.83 -4.89
C GLY A 51 -2.17 23.25 -3.60
N PRO A 52 -1.15 23.91 -3.03
CA PRO A 52 -0.50 23.44 -1.81
C PRO A 52 -1.48 23.39 -0.63
N VAL A 53 -1.43 22.29 0.13
CA VAL A 53 -2.18 22.14 1.39
C VAL A 53 -1.17 22.06 2.54
N GLU A 54 -1.45 22.81 3.61
CA GLU A 54 -0.63 22.85 4.81
C GLU A 54 -1.48 22.46 6.01
N GLY A 55 -0.93 21.65 6.91
CA GLY A 55 -1.59 21.26 8.14
C GLY A 55 -0.61 20.67 9.14
N GLU A 56 -0.99 20.70 10.40
CA GLU A 56 -0.23 20.05 11.47
C GLU A 56 -0.23 18.52 11.25
N LEU A 57 0.95 17.92 11.43
CA LEU A 57 1.15 16.48 11.30
C LEU A 57 0.72 15.77 12.59
N VAL A 58 -0.20 14.81 12.48
CA VAL A 58 -0.70 14.00 13.60
C VAL A 58 -0.49 12.52 13.30
N GLN A 59 0.16 11.80 14.22
CA GLN A 59 0.28 10.35 14.10
C GLN A 59 -1.05 9.66 14.44
N VAL A 60 -1.51 8.78 13.55
CA VAL A 60 -2.75 8.04 13.71
C VAL A 60 -2.49 6.54 13.56
N GLU A 61 -2.98 5.78 14.53
CA GLU A 61 -2.95 4.33 14.51
C GLU A 61 -4.34 3.76 14.82
N ILE A 62 -4.92 3.08 13.83
CA ILE A 62 -6.22 2.42 13.94
C ILE A 62 -6.02 0.95 13.57
N LYS A 63 -6.02 0.08 14.58
CA LYS A 63 -5.85 -1.38 14.42
C LYS A 63 -7.21 -2.10 14.40
N LYS A 64 -8.24 -1.48 14.97
CA LYS A 64 -9.61 -2.00 15.05
C LYS A 64 -10.64 -0.86 14.93
N PRO A 65 -11.88 -1.14 14.52
CA PRO A 65 -12.90 -0.11 14.32
C PRO A 65 -13.13 0.80 15.54
N GLU A 66 -12.98 0.26 16.75
CA GLU A 66 -13.20 1.00 17.99
C GLU A 66 -12.14 2.07 18.24
N ASP A 67 -10.98 1.98 17.58
CA ASP A 67 -9.93 3.00 17.70
C ASP A 67 -10.33 4.31 17.01
N ILE A 68 -11.29 4.29 16.08
CA ILE A 68 -11.79 5.48 15.37
C ILE A 68 -12.30 6.53 16.37
N GLU A 69 -13.01 6.10 17.42
CA GLU A 69 -13.57 7.01 18.43
C GLU A 69 -12.50 7.81 19.19
N LYS A 70 -11.26 7.33 19.24
CA LYS A 70 -10.15 8.06 19.88
C LYS A 70 -9.80 9.35 19.14
N TYR A 71 -10.07 9.38 17.83
CA TYR A 71 -9.67 10.44 16.90
C TYR A 71 -10.83 11.32 16.44
N ARG A 72 -12.08 10.96 16.77
CA ARG A 72 -13.28 11.71 16.39
C ARG A 72 -13.18 13.17 16.84
N GLY A 73 -13.45 14.09 15.92
CA GLY A 73 -13.38 15.54 16.12
C GLY A 73 -11.97 16.14 16.18
N LYS A 74 -10.90 15.36 15.97
CA LYS A 74 -9.51 15.82 16.15
C LYS A 74 -8.71 15.96 14.85
N LEU A 75 -9.23 15.46 13.72
CA LEU A 75 -8.44 15.31 12.49
C LEU A 75 -8.68 16.41 11.45
N ARG A 76 -9.66 17.28 11.67
CA ARG A 76 -10.01 18.35 10.73
C ARG A 76 -8.83 19.28 10.48
N GLY A 77 -8.47 19.44 9.20
CA GLY A 77 -7.37 20.32 8.79
C GLY A 77 -5.97 19.77 9.13
N LYS A 78 -5.85 18.49 9.50
CA LYS A 78 -4.58 17.84 9.84
C LYS A 78 -4.07 16.99 8.69
N ILE A 79 -2.75 16.78 8.65
CA ILE A 79 -2.09 15.80 7.80
C ILE A 79 -1.80 14.57 8.67
N LEU A 80 -2.25 13.39 8.24
CA LEU A 80 -2.19 12.18 9.05
C LEU A 80 -0.94 11.37 8.72
N LEU A 81 -0.10 11.08 9.71
CA LEU A 81 0.97 10.10 9.57
C LEU A 81 0.44 8.74 10.04
N LEU A 82 0.25 7.82 9.09
CA LEU A 82 -0.35 6.52 9.35
C LEU A 82 0.70 5.50 9.78
N GLY A 83 0.40 4.80 10.88
CA GLY A 83 1.21 3.69 11.38
C GLY A 83 2.35 4.12 12.30
N GLU A 84 3.18 3.14 12.66
CA GLU A 84 4.32 3.33 13.54
C GLU A 84 5.60 3.60 12.74
N ALA A 85 6.47 4.44 13.31
CA ALA A 85 7.81 4.62 12.78
C ALA A 85 8.57 3.28 12.86
N ARG A 86 8.99 2.76 11.71
CA ARG A 86 9.81 1.56 11.67
C ARG A 86 11.26 1.90 12.00
N GLU A 87 11.86 1.14 12.92
CA GLU A 87 13.31 1.18 13.13
C GLU A 87 14.02 0.75 11.84
N TYR A 88 14.84 1.63 11.27
CA TYR A 88 15.62 1.30 10.08
C TYR A 88 16.80 0.40 10.46
N LYS A 89 16.81 -0.82 9.92
CA LYS A 89 17.95 -1.73 10.00
C LYS A 89 18.61 -1.77 8.62
N ARG A 90 19.84 -1.28 8.55
CA ARG A 90 20.62 -1.32 7.32
C ARG A 90 20.83 -2.78 6.90
N GLY A 91 20.49 -3.10 5.66
CA GLY A 91 20.83 -4.40 5.07
C GLY A 91 22.34 -4.59 5.09
N THR A 92 22.81 -5.64 5.74
CA THR A 92 24.24 -6.02 5.78
C THR A 92 24.59 -7.08 4.75
N GLU A 93 23.58 -7.75 4.19
CA GLU A 93 23.72 -8.78 3.17
C GLU A 93 23.48 -8.19 1.78
N ALA A 94 24.05 -8.82 0.75
CA ALA A 94 23.84 -8.41 -0.63
C ALA A 94 22.41 -8.74 -1.08
N ASP A 95 21.76 -7.81 -1.80
CA ASP A 95 20.40 -8.00 -2.34
C ASP A 95 20.29 -9.19 -3.31
N SER A 96 21.42 -9.59 -3.91
CA SER A 96 21.53 -10.75 -4.78
C SER A 96 22.74 -11.58 -4.42
N HIS A 97 22.59 -12.91 -4.40
CA HIS A 97 23.69 -13.85 -4.32
C HIS A 97 23.58 -14.88 -5.44
N ARG A 98 24.71 -15.43 -5.86
CA ARG A 98 24.74 -16.54 -6.81
C ARG A 98 24.51 -17.83 -6.03
N HIS A 99 23.52 -18.61 -6.44
CA HIS A 99 23.32 -19.94 -5.89
C HIS A 99 24.50 -20.86 -6.21
N ASP A 100 24.95 -21.61 -5.21
CA ASP A 100 25.84 -22.75 -5.34
C ASP A 100 25.06 -24.05 -5.58
N ALA A 101 25.76 -25.17 -5.79
CA ALA A 101 25.10 -26.45 -6.08
C ALA A 101 24.12 -26.85 -4.96
N THR A 102 24.52 -26.68 -3.70
CA THR A 102 23.72 -27.02 -2.52
C THR A 102 22.44 -26.19 -2.42
N SER A 103 22.52 -24.87 -2.61
CA SER A 103 21.34 -24.00 -2.57
C SER A 103 20.41 -24.20 -3.78
N LEU A 104 20.96 -24.59 -4.93
CA LEU A 104 20.15 -24.99 -6.10
C LEU A 104 19.38 -26.29 -5.85
N GLU A 105 20.00 -27.29 -5.23
CA GLU A 105 19.32 -28.53 -4.83
C GLU A 105 18.17 -28.22 -3.86
N GLY A 106 18.39 -27.33 -2.89
CA GLY A 106 17.34 -26.88 -1.96
C GLY A 106 16.17 -26.16 -2.64
N LEU A 107 16.41 -25.39 -3.71
CA LEU A 107 15.34 -24.77 -4.50
C LEU A 107 14.52 -25.78 -5.32
N GLN A 108 15.11 -26.93 -5.66
CA GLN A 108 14.41 -28.02 -6.36
C GLN A 108 13.51 -28.84 -5.44
N GLU A 109 13.72 -28.78 -4.11
CA GLU A 109 12.86 -29.44 -3.14
C GLU A 109 11.49 -28.77 -3.08
N PHE A 110 10.56 -29.30 -3.88
CA PHE A 110 9.15 -28.92 -3.81
C PHE A 110 8.49 -29.56 -2.59
N THR A 111 8.61 -28.91 -1.44
CA THR A 111 7.93 -29.33 -0.21
C THR A 111 6.46 -28.94 -0.27
N LEU A 112 5.60 -29.91 -0.59
CA LEU A 112 4.16 -29.75 -0.40
C LEU A 112 3.87 -29.66 1.10
N PRO A 113 3.22 -28.59 1.60
CA PRO A 113 2.83 -28.50 2.99
C PRO A 113 1.98 -29.72 3.37
N LYS A 114 2.47 -30.55 4.30
CA LYS A 114 1.73 -31.73 4.80
C LYS A 114 0.49 -31.27 5.56
N ASP A 115 -0.67 -31.77 5.13
CA ASP A 115 -1.94 -31.84 5.86
C ASP A 115 -2.25 -30.67 6.81
N LYS A 116 -2.35 -29.47 6.23
CA LYS A 116 -3.27 -28.46 6.79
C LYS A 116 -4.56 -28.56 6.00
N ASP A 117 -5.70 -28.53 6.69
CA ASP A 117 -7.00 -28.41 6.02
C ASP A 117 -6.98 -27.16 5.13
N ALA A 118 -6.68 -27.38 3.85
CA ALA A 118 -6.43 -26.32 2.88
C ALA A 118 -7.67 -25.43 2.72
N THR A 119 -8.86 -26.00 2.98
CA THR A 119 -10.14 -25.30 2.97
C THR A 119 -10.24 -24.36 4.16
N ALA A 120 -9.91 -24.82 5.38
CA ALA A 120 -9.92 -24.00 6.58
C ALA A 120 -8.90 -22.84 6.51
N GLU A 121 -7.69 -23.10 6.03
CA GLU A 121 -6.65 -22.06 5.84
C GLU A 121 -7.02 -21.06 4.74
N ARG A 122 -7.65 -21.52 3.66
CA ARG A 122 -8.18 -20.62 2.63
C ARG A 122 -9.31 -19.75 3.18
N ALA A 123 -10.25 -20.34 3.92
CA ALA A 123 -11.36 -19.61 4.54
C ALA A 123 -10.86 -18.55 5.53
N LYS A 124 -9.86 -18.88 6.35
CA LYS A 124 -9.20 -17.94 7.26
C LYS A 124 -8.56 -16.77 6.51
N ARG A 125 -7.77 -17.04 5.46
CA ARG A 125 -7.14 -15.99 4.63
C ARG A 125 -8.17 -15.07 3.97
N VAL A 126 -9.27 -15.63 3.46
CA VAL A 126 -10.37 -14.87 2.86
C VAL A 126 -11.03 -13.97 3.90
N LYS A 127 -11.32 -14.51 5.10
CA LYS A 127 -11.92 -13.74 6.19
C LYS A 127 -11.01 -12.60 6.64
N GLU A 128 -9.73 -12.86 6.90
CA GLU A 128 -8.75 -11.83 7.28
C GLU A 128 -8.59 -10.75 6.21
N TYR A 129 -8.63 -11.13 4.92
CA TYR A 129 -8.62 -10.18 3.81
C TYR A 129 -9.86 -9.28 3.81
N GLN A 130 -11.05 -9.87 3.99
CA GLN A 130 -12.31 -9.13 4.04
C GLN A 130 -12.36 -8.19 5.25
N GLU A 131 -11.95 -8.65 6.43
CA GLU A 131 -11.88 -7.84 7.65
C GLU A 131 -10.93 -6.65 7.46
N ARG A 132 -9.76 -6.88 6.85
CA ARG A 132 -8.82 -5.79 6.54
C ARG A 132 -9.41 -4.79 5.55
N GLN A 133 -10.02 -5.26 4.46
CA GLN A 133 -10.62 -4.37 3.47
C GLN A 133 -11.76 -3.53 4.05
N THR A 134 -12.62 -4.15 4.87
CA THR A 134 -13.73 -3.44 5.50
C THR A 134 -13.24 -2.41 6.53
N LEU A 135 -12.19 -2.73 7.30
CA LEU A 135 -11.55 -1.76 8.19
C LEU A 135 -10.95 -0.59 7.40
N THR A 136 -10.14 -0.86 6.38
CA THR A 136 -9.53 0.20 5.55
C THR A 136 -10.59 1.10 4.92
N ALA A 137 -11.66 0.54 4.38
CA ALA A 137 -12.76 1.33 3.81
C ALA A 137 -13.42 2.25 4.85
N LYS A 138 -13.70 1.74 6.07
CA LYS A 138 -14.29 2.53 7.16
C LYS A 138 -13.35 3.64 7.64
N VAL A 139 -12.06 3.33 7.76
CA VAL A 139 -11.03 4.29 8.19
C VAL A 139 -10.88 5.41 7.17
N ASN A 140 -10.83 5.07 5.88
CA ASN A 140 -10.75 6.08 4.82
C ASN A 140 -11.99 6.97 4.78
N ALA A 141 -13.19 6.39 4.90
CA ALA A 141 -14.44 7.16 4.99
C ALA A 141 -14.42 8.12 6.20
N PHE A 142 -13.98 7.64 7.37
CA PHE A 142 -13.83 8.47 8.57
C PHE A 142 -12.86 9.64 8.37
N PHE A 143 -11.69 9.41 7.76
CA PHE A 143 -10.73 10.49 7.49
C PHE A 143 -11.29 11.56 6.56
N VAL A 144 -12.07 11.16 5.56
CA VAL A 144 -12.77 12.09 4.66
C VAL A 144 -13.84 12.87 5.41
N GLU A 145 -14.69 12.20 6.20
CA GLU A 145 -15.77 12.83 6.97
C GLU A 145 -15.25 13.84 8.00
N GLU A 146 -14.15 13.53 8.68
CA GLU A 146 -13.50 14.44 9.63
C GLU A 146 -12.82 15.64 8.95
N GLY A 147 -12.58 15.57 7.64
CA GLY A 147 -11.90 16.61 6.88
C GLY A 147 -10.39 16.64 7.10
N ALA A 148 -9.75 15.46 7.15
CA ALA A 148 -8.31 15.36 7.06
C ALA A 148 -7.81 15.86 5.70
N LEU A 149 -6.70 16.58 5.66
CA LEU A 149 -6.17 17.18 4.42
C LEU A 149 -5.46 16.16 3.54
N ALA A 150 -4.68 15.27 4.17
CA ALA A 150 -3.93 14.22 3.50
C ALA A 150 -3.57 13.12 4.50
N SER A 151 -3.23 11.94 3.99
CA SER A 151 -2.60 10.88 4.79
C SER A 151 -1.29 10.44 4.14
N ILE A 152 -0.29 10.16 4.96
CA ILE A 152 1.05 9.76 4.55
C ILE A 152 1.35 8.45 5.28
N SER A 153 1.82 7.45 4.55
CA SER A 153 2.25 6.16 5.13
C SER A 153 3.67 5.83 4.69
N ILE A 154 4.44 5.23 5.59
CA ILE A 154 5.80 4.76 5.29
C ILE A 154 5.73 3.65 4.22
N SER A 155 6.67 3.66 3.27
CA SER A 155 6.82 2.55 2.33
C SER A 155 7.19 1.28 3.09
N SER A 156 6.57 0.16 2.73
CA SER A 156 6.91 -1.14 3.32
C SER A 156 8.33 -1.63 3.00
N TRP A 157 9.03 -0.99 2.06
CA TRP A 157 10.37 -1.36 1.59
C TRP A 157 11.40 -0.28 1.96
N ASP A 158 12.65 -0.69 2.14
CA ASP A 158 13.77 0.19 2.47
C ASP A 158 14.49 0.73 1.22
N ASN A 159 15.59 1.47 1.43
CA ASN A 159 16.55 1.89 0.41
C ASN A 159 15.95 2.81 -0.68
N GLY A 160 14.98 3.66 -0.30
CA GLY A 160 14.36 4.63 -1.20
C GLY A 160 13.28 4.05 -2.13
N ILE A 161 12.89 2.79 -1.94
CA ILE A 161 11.83 2.15 -2.72
C ILE A 161 10.47 2.59 -2.20
N ILE A 162 9.73 3.36 -3.00
CA ILE A 162 8.38 3.85 -2.67
C ILE A 162 7.34 2.98 -3.38
N ARG A 163 6.45 2.33 -2.60
CA ARG A 163 5.32 1.58 -3.16
C ARG A 163 4.05 2.44 -3.17
N VAL A 164 3.47 2.60 -4.36
CA VAL A 164 2.27 3.40 -4.60
C VAL A 164 1.05 2.57 -5.05
N ALA A 165 1.16 1.24 -5.00
CA ALA A 165 0.10 0.35 -5.46
C ALA A 165 -1.08 0.32 -4.46
N GLY A 166 -2.22 0.88 -4.88
CA GLY A 166 -3.49 0.84 -4.15
C GLY A 166 -3.54 1.68 -2.88
N GLY A 167 -4.76 1.98 -2.43
CA GLY A 167 -5.00 2.69 -1.16
C GLY A 167 -5.03 4.21 -1.24
N GLY A 168 -5.20 4.78 -2.45
CA GLY A 168 -5.62 6.17 -2.63
C GLY A 168 -7.11 6.37 -2.42
#